data_AF-A0A656ADC5-F1
#
_entry.id   AF-A0A656ADC5-F1
#
_cell.length_a   1.000
_cell.length_b   1.000
_cell.length_c   1.000
_cell.angle_alpha   90.00
_cell.angle_beta   90.00
_cell.angle_gamma   90.00
#
_symmetry.space_group_name_H-M   'P 1'
#
loop_
_entity.id
_entity.type
_entity.pdbx_description
1 polymer ?
#
loop_
_entity_poly.entity_id
_entity_poly.type
_entity_poly.pdbx_seq_one_letter_code
_entity_poly.pdbx_strand_id
1 'polypeptide(L)'
;MDVASPVRVVEQIQTRLIELHQQGKRVVALVDEAQALSDEALETLRLFGNLETEQTKLLQIVLIGQPELDVRLAQHHLRQFRQRITFNANLRPLTQAETEVYIESRLQKAQAPYPLFNATLKKAVWRASQGIPRLINQICHKALLLAWHEQSPLVNQHHLFAAIHDTYDSCKPRFKTPILWGWSKP
;
A
#
# COMPACT_ATOMS: atom_id res chain seq x y z
N MET A 1 -10.46 -1.95 38.48
CA MET A 1 -10.22 -1.15 37.25
C MET A 1 -10.91 -1.94 36.14
N ASP A 2 -12.18 -1.61 35.88
CA ASP A 2 -13.09 -2.41 35.07
C ASP A 2 -12.60 -2.46 33.63
N VAL A 3 -12.00 -3.59 33.24
CA VAL A 3 -11.86 -3.96 31.84
C VAL A 3 -13.29 -4.14 31.34
N ALA A 4 -13.79 -3.17 30.57
CA ALA A 4 -15.12 -3.22 30.00
C ALA A 4 -15.32 -4.58 29.31
N SER A 5 -16.33 -5.34 29.75
CA SER A 5 -16.70 -6.61 29.10
C SER A 5 -16.86 -6.35 27.59
N PRO A 6 -16.29 -7.20 26.70
CA PRO A 6 -16.40 -7.03 25.25
C PRO A 6 -17.84 -6.77 24.78
N VAL A 7 -18.81 -7.37 25.48
CA VAL A 7 -20.25 -7.19 25.23
C VAL A 7 -20.71 -5.74 25.39
N ARG A 8 -20.25 -5.03 26.44
CA ARG A 8 -20.61 -3.63 26.69
C ARG A 8 -20.08 -2.69 25.61
N VAL A 9 -18.88 -2.95 25.11
CA VAL A 9 -18.27 -2.12 24.05
C VAL A 9 -19.05 -2.30 22.75
N VAL A 10 -19.48 -3.52 22.44
CA VAL A 10 -20.28 -3.80 21.24
C VAL A 10 -21.62 -3.06 21.28
N GLU A 11 -22.33 -3.09 22.42
CA GLU A 11 -23.59 -2.37 22.61
C GLU A 11 -23.44 -0.85 22.46
N GLN A 12 -22.36 -0.28 23.01
CA GLN A 12 -22.07 1.15 22.88
C GLN A 12 -21.79 1.54 21.42
N ILE A 13 -21.00 0.73 20.71
CA ILE A 13 -20.72 0.94 19.28
C ILE A 13 -22.03 0.86 18.50
N GLN A 14 -22.86 -0.16 18.72
CA GLN A 14 -24.14 -0.31 18.03
C GLN A 14 -25.06 0.90 18.26
N THR A 15 -25.22 1.33 19.52
CA THR A 15 -26.05 2.49 19.87
C THR A 15 -25.56 3.73 19.12
N ARG A 16 -24.24 3.97 19.11
CA ARG A 16 -23.65 5.10 18.42
C ARG A 16 -23.82 5.04 16.90
N LEU A 17 -23.72 3.85 16.30
CA LEU A 17 -23.94 3.67 14.87
C LEU A 17 -25.38 3.98 14.47
N ILE A 18 -26.36 3.61 15.30
CA ILE A 18 -27.77 3.93 15.09
C ILE A 18 -28.00 5.45 15.13
N GLU A 19 -27.43 6.15 16.12
CA GLU A 19 -27.53 7.61 16.23
C GLU A 19 -26.94 8.32 14.99
N LEU A 20 -25.77 7.87 14.52
CA LEU A 20 -25.12 8.42 13.33
C LEU A 20 -25.95 8.16 12.08
N HIS A 21 -26.54 6.97 11.97
CA HIS A 21 -27.43 6.63 10.87
C HIS A 21 -28.69 7.51 10.85
N GLN A 22 -29.31 7.76 12.02
CA GLN A 22 -30.45 8.69 12.14
C GLN A 22 -30.10 10.13 11.71
N GLN A 23 -28.81 10.51 11.79
CA GLN A 23 -28.30 11.78 11.30
C GLN A 23 -27.93 11.75 9.80
N GLY A 24 -28.21 10.66 9.08
CA GLY A 24 -27.85 10.47 7.68
C GLY A 24 -26.35 10.25 7.45
N LYS A 25 -25.57 9.95 8.49
CA LYS A 25 -24.12 9.71 8.37
C LYS A 25 -23.84 8.24 8.14
N ARG A 26 -22.92 7.97 7.21
CA ARG A 26 -22.38 6.62 6.98
C ARG A 26 -21.07 6.44 7.73
N VAL A 27 -20.90 5.30 8.37
CA VAL A 27 -19.69 4.98 9.14
C VAL A 27 -18.87 3.94 8.40
N VAL A 28 -17.58 4.21 8.24
CA VAL A 28 -16.61 3.31 7.62
C VAL A 28 -15.49 3.05 8.63
N ALA A 29 -15.25 1.79 8.96
CA ALA A 29 -14.09 1.34 9.73
C ALA A 29 -12.99 0.88 8.77
N LEU A 30 -11.86 1.57 8.80
CA LEU A 30 -10.64 1.17 8.08
C LEU A 30 -9.72 0.43 9.04
N VAL A 31 -9.39 -0.81 8.72
CA VAL A 31 -8.49 -1.64 9.52
C VAL A 31 -7.25 -1.94 8.72
N ASP A 32 -6.17 -1.26 9.05
CA ASP A 32 -4.85 -1.46 8.41
C ASP A 32 -4.09 -2.60 9.08
N GLU A 33 -3.16 -3.20 8.33
CA GLU A 33 -2.38 -4.39 8.73
C GLU A 33 -3.26 -5.54 9.26
N ALA A 34 -4.41 -5.77 8.65
CA ALA A 34 -5.43 -6.71 9.13
C ALA A 34 -4.94 -8.17 9.22
N GLN A 35 -3.84 -8.54 8.56
CA GLN A 35 -3.19 -9.85 8.75
C GLN A 35 -2.68 -10.06 10.19
N ALA A 36 -2.43 -8.98 10.95
CA ALA A 36 -1.94 -9.02 12.32
C ALA A 36 -3.06 -9.16 13.38
N LEU A 37 -4.34 -9.06 12.99
CA LEU A 37 -5.46 -9.26 13.92
C LEU A 37 -5.43 -10.67 14.51
N SER A 38 -5.98 -10.88 15.72
CA SER A 38 -6.22 -12.25 16.21
C SER A 38 -7.50 -12.84 15.60
N ASP A 39 -7.70 -14.15 15.72
CA ASP A 39 -8.94 -14.79 15.24
C ASP A 39 -10.16 -14.28 16.03
N GLU A 40 -10.00 -14.00 17.33
CA GLU A 40 -11.03 -13.41 18.18
C GLU A 40 -11.40 -11.99 17.71
N ALA A 41 -10.41 -11.22 17.24
CA ALA A 41 -10.66 -9.89 16.70
C ALA A 41 -11.40 -9.95 15.36
N LEU A 42 -11.03 -10.88 14.46
CA LEU A 42 -11.76 -11.13 13.21
C LEU A 42 -13.20 -11.59 13.49
N GLU A 43 -13.40 -12.43 14.49
CA GLU A 43 -14.73 -12.85 14.92
C GLU A 43 -15.55 -11.69 15.49
N THR A 44 -14.92 -10.80 16.25
CA THR A 44 -15.56 -9.57 16.72
C THR A 44 -15.96 -8.66 15.56
N LEU A 45 -15.10 -8.50 14.54
CA LEU A 45 -15.45 -7.78 13.30
C LEU A 45 -16.60 -8.46 12.54
N ARG A 46 -16.69 -9.80 12.58
CA ARG A 46 -17.82 -10.55 12.02
C ARG A 46 -19.14 -10.13 12.67
N LEU A 47 -19.14 -9.97 13.99
CA LEU A 47 -20.29 -9.53 14.77
C LEU A 47 -20.65 -8.08 14.45
N PHE A 48 -19.67 -7.18 14.36
CA PHE A 48 -19.91 -5.81 13.94
C PHE A 48 -20.45 -5.69 12.52
N GLY A 49 -20.01 -6.54 11.59
CA GLY A 49 -20.53 -6.59 10.23
C GLY A 49 -21.99 -7.07 10.11
N ASN A 50 -22.58 -7.60 11.19
CA ASN A 50 -24.02 -7.90 11.30
C ASN A 50 -24.86 -6.71 11.78
N LEU A 51 -24.24 -5.59 12.15
CA LEU A 51 -25.00 -4.44 12.62
C LEU A 51 -25.72 -3.80 11.44
N GLU A 52 -26.98 -4.18 11.29
CA GLU A 52 -27.91 -3.74 10.26
C GLU A 52 -29.19 -3.28 10.95
N THR A 53 -29.82 -2.22 10.44
CA THR A 53 -31.27 -2.03 10.62
C THR A 53 -32.01 -2.91 9.63
N GLU A 54 -33.33 -3.07 9.75
CA GLU A 54 -34.13 -3.88 8.80
C GLU A 54 -33.92 -3.50 7.31
N GLN A 55 -33.33 -2.33 7.04
CA GLN A 55 -33.20 -1.78 5.70
C GLN A 55 -31.75 -1.44 5.30
N THR A 56 -30.80 -1.30 6.23
CA THR A 56 -29.46 -0.79 5.90
C THR A 56 -28.34 -1.30 6.81
N LYS A 57 -27.14 -1.50 6.25
CA LYS A 57 -25.93 -1.72 7.04
C LYS A 57 -25.51 -0.45 7.77
N LEU A 58 -25.27 -0.57 9.07
CA LEU A 58 -24.87 0.55 9.93
C LEU A 58 -23.35 0.81 9.90
N LEU A 59 -22.56 -0.20 9.55
CA LEU A 59 -21.10 -0.12 9.50
C LEU A 59 -20.55 -0.79 8.24
N GLN A 60 -19.73 -0.06 7.50
CA GLN A 60 -18.91 -0.62 6.42
C GLN A 60 -17.48 -0.86 6.94
N ILE A 61 -16.96 -2.06 6.74
CA ILE A 61 -15.60 -2.43 7.16
C ILE A 61 -14.74 -2.59 5.91
N VAL A 62 -13.56 -1.95 5.90
CA VAL A 62 -12.53 -2.12 4.88
C VAL A 62 -11.29 -2.66 5.57
N LEU A 63 -10.90 -3.87 5.19
CA LEU A 63 -9.66 -4.49 5.65
C LEU A 63 -8.55 -4.20 4.64
N ILE A 64 -7.42 -3.72 5.14
CA ILE A 64 -6.21 -3.47 4.37
C ILE A 64 -5.13 -4.33 5.01
N GLY A 65 -4.36 -5.05 4.20
CA GLY A 65 -3.34 -5.93 4.71
C GLY A 65 -2.48 -6.53 3.61
N GLN A 66 -1.55 -7.36 4.04
CA GLN A 66 -0.63 -8.07 3.17
C GLN A 66 -1.28 -9.34 2.58
N PRO A 67 -0.74 -9.94 1.50
CA PRO A 67 -1.31 -11.14 0.86
C PRO A 67 -1.55 -12.33 1.79
N GLU A 68 -0.82 -12.40 2.91
CA GLU A 68 -0.99 -13.37 3.99
C GLU A 68 -2.40 -13.35 4.58
N LEU A 69 -3.08 -12.20 4.53
CA LEU A 69 -4.48 -12.09 4.95
C LEU A 69 -5.40 -12.96 4.10
N ASP A 70 -5.23 -12.99 2.77
CA ASP A 70 -6.04 -13.83 1.87
C ASP A 70 -5.84 -15.32 2.18
N VAL A 71 -4.60 -15.73 2.44
CA VAL A 71 -4.24 -17.10 2.81
C VAL A 71 -4.91 -17.48 4.14
N ARG A 72 -4.85 -16.59 5.12
CA ARG A 72 -5.46 -16.80 6.43
C ARG A 72 -6.99 -16.85 6.35
N LEU A 73 -7.61 -15.91 5.66
CA LEU A 73 -9.07 -15.88 5.45
C LEU A 73 -9.60 -17.13 4.72
N ALA A 74 -8.74 -17.81 3.95
CA ALA A 74 -9.09 -19.06 3.29
C ALA A 74 -9.14 -20.28 4.23
N GLN A 75 -8.65 -20.16 5.47
CA GLN A 75 -8.68 -21.23 6.46
C GLN A 75 -10.12 -21.59 6.86
N HIS A 76 -10.36 -22.87 7.14
CA HIS A 76 -11.70 -23.39 7.38
C HIS A 76 -12.46 -22.70 8.53
N HIS A 77 -11.77 -22.35 9.62
CA HIS A 77 -12.40 -21.72 10.78
C HIS A 77 -12.83 -20.26 10.51
N LEU A 78 -12.22 -19.58 9.53
CA LEU A 78 -12.60 -18.21 9.11
C LEU A 78 -13.58 -18.19 7.92
N ARG A 79 -14.04 -19.34 7.44
CA ARG A 79 -14.94 -19.44 6.28
C ARG A 79 -16.18 -18.54 6.40
N GLN A 80 -16.79 -18.49 7.58
CA GLN A 80 -18.00 -17.69 7.83
C GLN A 80 -17.74 -16.19 7.74
N PHE A 81 -16.56 -15.73 8.19
CA PHE A 81 -16.15 -14.34 8.04
C PHE A 81 -15.85 -14.03 6.58
N ARG A 82 -15.09 -14.89 5.89
CA ARG A 82 -14.76 -14.71 4.46
C ARG A 82 -15.99 -14.61 3.58
N GLN A 83 -17.04 -15.39 3.85
CA GLN A 83 -18.30 -15.34 3.10
C GLN A 83 -19.04 -13.98 3.18
N ARG A 84 -18.68 -13.13 4.15
CA ARG A 84 -19.26 -11.79 4.34
C ARG A 84 -18.47 -10.69 3.63
N ILE A 85 -17.29 -11.02 3.10
CA ILE A 85 -16.49 -10.10 2.29
C ILE A 85 -17.15 -10.02 0.91
N THR A 86 -17.85 -8.91 0.66
CA THR A 86 -18.58 -8.68 -0.59
C THR A 86 -17.68 -8.23 -1.73
N PHE A 87 -16.51 -7.68 -1.41
CA PHE A 87 -15.55 -7.17 -2.38
C PHE A 87 -14.13 -7.46 -1.88
N ASN A 88 -13.30 -8.01 -2.78
CA ASN A 88 -11.87 -8.18 -2.57
C ASN A 88 -11.14 -7.60 -3.80
N ALA A 89 -10.07 -6.85 -3.56
CA ALA A 89 -9.21 -6.31 -4.60
C ALA A 89 -7.76 -6.36 -4.15
N ASN A 90 -6.89 -6.79 -5.07
CA ASN A 90 -5.45 -6.85 -4.85
C ASN A 90 -4.75 -5.71 -5.60
N LEU A 91 -3.89 -4.97 -4.90
CA LEU A 91 -3.08 -3.92 -5.49
C LEU A 91 -1.89 -4.53 -6.22
N ARG A 92 -1.90 -4.47 -7.55
CA ARG A 92 -0.77 -4.87 -8.38
C ARG A 92 0.35 -3.81 -8.38
N PRO A 93 1.60 -4.18 -8.66
CA PRO A 93 2.64 -3.22 -8.98
C PRO A 93 2.26 -2.31 -10.15
N LEU A 94 2.88 -1.12 -10.19
CA LEU A 94 2.68 -0.15 -11.26
C LEU A 94 3.28 -0.65 -12.58
N THR A 95 2.59 -0.39 -13.68
CA THR A 95 3.14 -0.52 -15.03
C THR A 95 4.25 0.49 -15.26
N GLN A 96 4.99 0.35 -16.37
CA GLN A 96 6.01 1.34 -16.74
C GLN A 96 5.41 2.74 -16.87
N ALA A 97 4.30 2.89 -17.59
CA ALA A 97 3.63 4.17 -17.79
C ALA A 97 3.14 4.78 -16.47
N GLU A 98 2.51 3.97 -15.61
CA GLU A 98 2.07 4.43 -14.28
C GLU A 98 3.24 4.81 -13.39
N THR A 99 4.39 4.13 -13.50
CA THR A 99 5.61 4.47 -12.74
C THR A 99 6.18 5.83 -13.18
N GLU A 100 6.19 6.10 -14.49
CA GLU A 100 6.64 7.39 -15.02
C GLU A 100 5.75 8.53 -14.50
N VAL A 101 4.42 8.37 -14.58
CA VAL A 101 3.45 9.33 -14.05
C VAL A 101 3.55 9.46 -12.53
N TYR A 102 3.77 8.36 -11.82
CA TYR A 102 3.94 8.36 -10.37
C TYR A 102 5.16 9.19 -9.94
N ILE A 103 6.31 9.00 -10.59
CA ILE A 103 7.53 9.79 -10.31
C ILE A 103 7.26 11.28 -10.57
N GLU A 104 6.65 11.62 -11.71
CA GLU A 104 6.33 13.00 -12.06
C GLU A 104 5.37 13.65 -11.05
N SER A 105 4.28 12.96 -10.70
CA SER A 105 3.31 13.46 -9.72
C SER A 105 3.96 13.72 -8.35
N ARG A 106 4.89 12.86 -7.92
CA ARG A 106 5.64 13.04 -6.67
C ARG A 106 6.58 14.25 -6.74
N LEU A 107 7.29 14.44 -7.85
CA LEU A 107 8.14 15.60 -8.07
C LEU A 107 7.35 16.92 -8.13
N GLN A 108 6.19 16.92 -8.79
CA GLN A 108 5.29 18.07 -8.84
C GLN A 108 4.77 18.44 -7.45
N LYS A 109 4.38 17.45 -6.63
CA LYS A 109 3.97 17.69 -5.23
C LYS A 109 5.09 18.27 -4.39
N ALA A 110 6.34 17.89 -4.67
CA ALA A 110 7.54 18.46 -4.05
C ALA A 110 7.96 19.80 -4.68
N GLN A 111 7.18 20.34 -5.63
CA GLN A 111 7.45 21.60 -6.33
C GLN A 111 8.82 21.60 -7.04
N ALA A 112 9.21 20.45 -7.61
CA ALA A 112 10.44 20.35 -8.37
C ALA A 112 10.42 21.37 -9.54
N PRO A 113 11.44 22.24 -9.65
CA PRO A 113 11.42 23.36 -10.59
C PRO A 113 11.57 22.94 -12.06
N TYR A 114 12.08 21.73 -12.31
CA TYR A 114 12.28 21.17 -13.64
C TYR A 114 12.29 19.63 -13.58
N PRO A 115 12.18 18.93 -14.72
CA PRO A 115 12.19 17.47 -14.77
C PRO A 115 13.55 16.88 -14.32
N LEU A 116 13.63 16.45 -13.05
CA LEU A 116 14.86 15.90 -12.45
C LEU A 116 15.28 14.53 -13.05
N PHE A 117 14.34 13.82 -13.68
CA PHE A 117 14.54 12.52 -14.30
C PHE A 117 14.04 12.52 -15.75
N ASN A 118 14.87 12.04 -16.68
CA ASN A 118 14.45 11.82 -18.06
C ASN A 118 13.71 10.47 -18.23
N ALA A 119 13.07 10.25 -19.39
CA ALA A 119 12.31 9.04 -19.70
C ALA A 119 13.13 7.74 -19.56
N THR A 120 14.39 7.75 -20.00
CA THR A 120 15.27 6.58 -19.91
C THR A 120 15.55 6.19 -18.46
N LEU A 121 15.77 7.17 -17.59
CA LEU A 121 15.99 6.94 -16.16
C LEU A 121 14.72 6.45 -15.47
N LYS A 122 13.56 7.03 -15.77
CA LYS A 122 12.28 6.57 -15.21
C LYS A 122 11.98 5.11 -15.62
N LYS A 123 12.29 4.73 -16.85
CA LYS A 123 12.19 3.33 -17.32
C LYS A 123 13.15 2.40 -16.58
N ALA A 124 14.38 2.85 -16.29
CA ALA A 124 15.34 2.08 -15.50
C ALA A 124 14.87 1.93 -14.04
N VAL A 125 14.28 2.98 -13.44
CA VAL A 125 13.65 2.92 -12.12
C VAL A 125 12.54 1.86 -12.11
N TRP A 126 11.63 1.87 -13.09
CA TRP A 126 10.55 0.87 -13.17
C TRP A 126 11.10 -0.56 -13.24
N ARG A 127 12.13 -0.82 -14.07
CA ARG A 127 12.75 -2.15 -14.17
C ARG A 127 13.43 -2.58 -12.87
N ALA A 128 14.09 -1.66 -12.18
CA ALA A 128 14.75 -1.97 -10.92
C ALA A 128 13.75 -2.16 -9.77
N SER A 129 12.65 -1.42 -9.76
CA SER A 129 11.64 -1.48 -8.71
C SER A 129 10.54 -2.52 -8.96
N GLN A 130 10.46 -3.08 -10.18
CA GLN A 130 9.34 -3.89 -10.66
C GLN A 130 7.97 -3.21 -10.48
N GLY A 131 7.94 -1.87 -10.54
CA GLY A 131 6.73 -1.10 -10.31
C GLY A 131 6.28 -0.97 -8.85
N ILE A 132 7.06 -1.43 -7.88
CA ILE A 132 6.72 -1.35 -6.45
C ILE A 132 6.95 0.10 -5.96
N PRO A 133 5.92 0.83 -5.51
CA PRO A 133 6.04 2.24 -5.11
C PRO A 133 7.10 2.51 -4.03
N ARG A 134 7.21 1.61 -3.04
CA ARG A 134 8.23 1.70 -1.98
C ARG A 134 9.64 1.67 -2.55
N LEU A 135 9.92 0.77 -3.49
CA LEU A 135 11.23 0.66 -4.14
C LEU A 135 11.49 1.83 -5.09
N ILE A 136 10.47 2.27 -5.83
CA ILE A 136 10.56 3.48 -6.67
C ILE A 136 11.02 4.66 -5.83
N ASN A 137 10.38 4.89 -4.67
CA ASN A 137 10.71 5.99 -3.77
C ASN A 137 12.13 5.88 -3.23
N GLN A 138 12.55 4.69 -2.78
CA GLN A 138 13.90 4.47 -2.24
C GLN A 138 14.98 4.75 -3.29
N ILE A 139 14.82 4.19 -4.50
CA ILE A 139 15.77 4.36 -5.60
C ILE A 139 15.84 5.85 -5.99
N CYS A 140 14.69 6.51 -6.19
CA CYS A 140 14.66 7.91 -6.58
C CYS A 140 15.27 8.82 -5.49
N HIS A 141 14.97 8.54 -4.21
CA HIS A 141 15.51 9.31 -3.10
C HIS A 141 17.03 9.22 -3.02
N LYS A 142 17.60 8.01 -3.10
CA LYS A 142 19.05 7.81 -3.11
C LYS A 142 19.71 8.46 -4.33
N ALA A 143 19.08 8.35 -5.51
CA ALA A 143 19.61 8.96 -6.73
C ALA A 143 19.62 10.49 -6.66
N LEU A 144 18.58 11.11 -6.06
CA LEU A 144 18.53 12.55 -5.81
C LEU A 144 19.57 12.99 -4.77
N LEU A 145 19.79 12.21 -3.71
CA LEU A 145 20.82 12.48 -2.71
C LEU A 145 22.22 12.49 -3.31
N LEU A 146 22.53 11.51 -4.17
CA LEU A 146 23.81 11.45 -4.89
C LEU A 146 23.98 12.63 -5.84
N ALA A 147 22.95 12.95 -6.63
CA ALA A 147 22.99 14.12 -7.53
C ALA A 147 23.24 15.42 -6.75
N TRP A 148 22.56 15.59 -5.62
CA TRP A 148 22.76 16.73 -4.74
C TRP A 148 24.18 16.80 -4.15
N HIS A 149 24.71 15.65 -3.69
CA HIS A 149 26.07 15.56 -3.17
C HIS A 149 27.13 15.96 -4.21
N GLU A 150 26.93 15.55 -5.47
CA GLU A 150 27.80 15.88 -6.61
C GLU A 150 27.50 17.26 -7.23
N GLN A 151 26.62 18.06 -6.63
CA GLN A 151 26.16 19.36 -7.15
C GLN A 151 25.62 19.29 -8.59
N SER A 152 25.09 18.13 -8.98
CA SER A 152 24.52 17.92 -10.29
C SER A 152 23.07 18.40 -10.31
N PRO A 153 22.67 19.26 -11.28
CA PRO A 153 21.31 19.75 -11.35
C PRO A 153 20.31 18.63 -11.71
N LEU A 154 20.76 17.57 -12.40
CA LEU A 154 19.89 16.48 -12.87
C LEU A 154 20.39 15.13 -12.39
N VAL A 155 19.47 14.18 -12.22
CA VAL A 155 19.87 12.78 -12.01
C VAL A 155 20.42 12.24 -13.32
N ASN A 156 21.61 11.66 -13.28
CA ASN A 156 22.24 10.99 -14.41
C ASN A 156 22.23 9.46 -14.21
N GLN A 157 22.79 8.72 -15.17
CA GLN A 157 22.85 7.26 -15.07
C GLN A 157 23.70 6.79 -13.87
N HIS A 158 24.82 7.46 -13.59
CA HIS A 158 25.72 7.09 -12.49
C HIS A 158 24.99 7.14 -11.13
N HIS A 159 24.33 8.26 -10.82
CA HIS A 159 23.58 8.42 -9.56
C HIS A 159 22.49 7.35 -9.44
N LEU A 160 21.73 7.12 -10.52
CA LEU A 160 20.64 6.13 -10.50
C LEU A 160 21.17 4.72 -10.27
N PHE A 161 22.27 4.35 -10.91
CA PHE A 161 22.81 3.00 -10.77
C PHE A 161 23.45 2.72 -9.42
N ALA A 162 24.16 3.69 -8.87
CA ALA A 162 24.65 3.61 -7.51
C ALA A 162 23.46 3.42 -6.53
N ALA A 163 22.38 4.19 -6.71
CA ALA A 163 21.15 4.04 -5.93
C ALA A 163 20.46 2.68 -6.08
N ILE A 164 20.38 2.13 -7.29
CA ILE A 164 19.83 0.79 -7.54
C ILE A 164 20.71 -0.26 -6.83
N HIS A 165 22.02 -0.21 -7.01
CA HIS A 165 22.93 -1.19 -6.42
C HIS A 165 22.86 -1.21 -4.89
N ASP A 166 22.70 -0.04 -4.27
CA ASP A 166 22.55 0.15 -2.83
C ASP A 166 21.13 -0.21 -2.31
N THR A 167 20.16 -0.46 -3.20
CA THR A 167 18.80 -0.84 -2.81
C THR A 167 18.66 -2.36 -2.82
N TYR A 168 18.52 -2.96 -1.62
CA TYR A 168 18.57 -4.40 -1.38
C TYR A 168 17.57 -5.21 -2.23
N ASP A 169 16.29 -4.83 -2.21
CA ASP A 169 15.20 -5.55 -2.91
C ASP A 169 15.00 -5.12 -4.37
N SER A 170 15.93 -4.34 -4.93
CA SER A 170 15.83 -3.93 -6.33
C SER A 170 16.35 -5.00 -7.28
N CYS A 171 15.70 -5.14 -8.44
CA CYS A 171 16.22 -5.96 -9.53
C CYS A 171 17.48 -5.31 -10.10
N LYS A 172 18.62 -5.97 -9.92
CA LYS A 172 19.92 -5.45 -10.33
C LYS A 172 20.16 -5.64 -11.83
N PRO A 173 20.75 -4.67 -12.53
CA PRO A 173 21.22 -4.86 -13.91
C PRO A 173 22.31 -5.95 -13.94
N ARG A 174 22.39 -6.76 -15.00
CA ARG A 174 23.44 -7.80 -15.16
C ARG A 174 24.83 -7.20 -15.29
N PHE A 175 24.93 -5.98 -15.80
CA PHE A 175 26.20 -5.32 -16.07
C PHE A 175 26.32 -4.03 -15.26
N LYS A 176 27.49 -3.83 -14.66
CA LYS A 176 27.81 -2.68 -13.79
C LYS A 176 28.12 -1.41 -14.58
N THR A 177 28.36 -1.52 -15.89
CA THR A 177 28.75 -0.39 -16.75
C THR A 177 27.63 -0.01 -17.72
N PRO A 178 27.43 1.29 -17.98
CA PRO A 178 26.31 1.80 -18.76
C PRO A 178 26.36 1.44 -20.26
N ILE A 179 27.37 0.70 -20.73
CA ILE A 179 27.62 0.44 -22.16
C ILE A 179 27.07 -0.94 -22.59
N LEU A 180 26.90 -1.89 -21.66
CA LEU A 180 26.55 -3.28 -21.97
C LEU A 180 25.28 -3.72 -21.24
N TRP A 181 24.15 -3.02 -21.37
CA TRP A 181 22.99 -3.34 -20.53
C TRP A 181 22.28 -4.62 -20.95
N GLY A 182 22.19 -5.54 -20.00
CA GLY A 182 21.18 -6.61 -19.90
C GLY A 182 20.65 -6.62 -18.47
N TRP A 183 19.39 -6.96 -18.27
CA TRP A 183 18.79 -7.09 -16.92
C TRP A 183 18.74 -8.57 -16.53
N SER A 184 18.92 -8.87 -15.24
CA SER A 184 18.70 -10.22 -14.77
C SER A 184 17.21 -10.51 -14.94
N LYS A 185 16.85 -11.71 -15.41
CA LYS A 185 15.42 -12.07 -15.48
C LYS A 185 14.84 -11.95 -14.06
N PRO A 186 13.59 -11.46 -13.92
CA PRO A 186 12.88 -11.50 -12.65
C PRO A 186 12.75 -12.95 -12.15
#